data_AF-A0A3D5BMU3-F1
#
_entry.id   AF-A0A3D5BMU3-F1
#
_cell.length_a   1.000
_cell.length_b   1.000
_cell.length_c   1.000
_cell.angle_alpha   90.00
_cell.angle_beta   90.00
_cell.angle_gamma   90.00
#
_symmetry.space_group_name_H-M   'P 1'
#
loop_
_entity.id
_entity.type
_entity.pdbx_description
1 polymer ?
#
loop_
_entity_poly.entity_id
_entity_poly.type
_entity_poly.pdbx_seq_one_letter_code
_entity_poly.pdbx_strand_id
1 'polypeptide(L)'
;MKEPDMKKHNLALITALLLSTPAFAGEFIPAAGFGPQYGDLGAKVSYRENNLAFFAGVGIHGAALGAQMAPASGSPHAFGVMYGTESDIFNAEELVLVTYDYHLTSFSGRGWVLGAGLGQADRTDRGRDGDSKTIAVLNIGYKF
;
A
#
# COMPACT_ATOMS: atom_id res chain seq x y z
N MET A 1 -11.00 -18.44 -51.08
CA MET A 1 -10.47 -17.28 -50.34
C MET A 1 -10.45 -17.67 -48.87
N LYS A 2 -9.28 -17.88 -48.26
CA LYS A 2 -9.17 -18.27 -46.84
C LYS A 2 -9.31 -17.00 -45.98
N GLU A 3 -10.23 -17.02 -45.02
CA GLU A 3 -10.35 -15.95 -44.01
C GLU A 3 -9.02 -15.76 -43.27
N PRO A 4 -8.54 -14.51 -43.08
CA PRO A 4 -7.37 -14.25 -42.28
C PRO A 4 -7.66 -14.56 -40.81
N ASP A 5 -6.76 -15.31 -40.17
CA ASP A 5 -6.83 -15.73 -38.77
C ASP A 5 -6.68 -14.51 -37.82
N MET A 6 -7.81 -13.85 -37.55
CA MET A 6 -7.89 -12.61 -36.74
C MET A 6 -7.46 -12.81 -35.28
N LYS A 7 -7.47 -14.04 -34.76
CA LYS A 7 -7.15 -14.32 -33.35
C LYS A 7 -5.66 -14.15 -33.03
N LYS A 8 -4.80 -14.47 -34.00
CA LYS A 8 -3.33 -14.35 -33.86
C LYS A 8 -2.86 -12.90 -33.83
N HIS A 9 -3.54 -12.02 -34.55
CA HIS A 9 -3.24 -10.59 -34.61
C HIS A 9 -3.60 -9.88 -33.30
N ASN A 10 -4.73 -10.24 -32.69
CA ASN A 10 -5.13 -9.69 -31.40
C ASN A 10 -4.22 -10.15 -30.25
N LEU A 11 -3.80 -11.42 -30.26
CA LEU A 11 -2.85 -11.92 -29.27
C LEU A 11 -1.48 -11.22 -29.38
N ALA A 12 -0.97 -11.06 -30.61
CA ALA A 12 0.28 -10.36 -30.86
C ALA A 12 0.21 -8.87 -30.46
N LEU A 13 -0.93 -8.21 -30.67
CA LEU A 13 -1.15 -6.82 -30.27
C LEU A 13 -1.19 -6.66 -28.74
N ILE A 14 -1.86 -7.57 -28.04
CA ILE A 14 -1.90 -7.59 -26.57
C ILE A 14 -0.51 -7.86 -25.99
N THR A 15 0.25 -8.80 -26.57
CA THR A 15 1.64 -9.05 -26.17
C THR A 15 2.56 -7.86 -26.46
N ALA A 16 2.37 -7.16 -27.58
CA ALA A 16 3.14 -5.96 -27.92
C ALA A 16 2.85 -4.79 -26.96
N LEU A 17 1.59 -4.59 -26.54
CA LEU A 17 1.23 -3.60 -25.51
C LEU A 17 1.77 -3.96 -24.12
N LEU A 18 1.86 -5.25 -23.77
CA LEU A 18 2.44 -5.70 -22.50
C LEU A 18 3.97 -5.57 -22.46
N LEU A 19 4.64 -5.61 -23.62
CA LEU A 19 6.10 -5.48 -23.74
C LEU A 19 6.56 -4.03 -23.89
N SER A 20 5.67 -3.09 -24.24
CA SER A 20 5.96 -1.66 -24.21
C SER A 20 5.83 -1.12 -22.78
N THR A 21 6.62 -1.64 -21.84
CA THR A 21 6.76 -1.00 -20.54
C THR A 21 7.57 0.28 -20.74
N PRO A 22 7.04 1.48 -20.45
CA PRO A 22 7.90 2.64 -20.35
C PRO A 22 8.98 2.33 -19.31
N ALA A 23 10.19 2.86 -19.50
CA ALA A 23 11.25 2.78 -18.51
C ALA A 23 10.78 3.58 -17.27
N PHE A 24 10.02 2.92 -16.39
CA PHE A 24 9.59 3.49 -15.12
C PHE A 24 10.86 3.65 -14.28
N ALA A 25 11.18 4.89 -13.91
CA ALA A 25 12.24 5.17 -12.94
C ALA A 25 11.87 4.71 -11.52
N GLY A 26 10.60 4.32 -11.32
CA GLY A 26 10.10 3.87 -10.03
C GLY A 26 10.46 2.42 -9.70
N GLU A 27 10.55 2.16 -8.41
CA GLU A 27 10.97 0.87 -7.85
C GLU A 27 9.80 0.22 -7.10
N PHE A 28 9.55 -1.06 -7.38
CA PHE A 28 8.65 -1.87 -6.57
C PHE A 28 9.38 -2.45 -5.37
N ILE A 29 8.82 -2.21 -4.20
CA ILE A 29 9.46 -2.54 -2.93
C ILE A 29 8.50 -3.43 -2.15
N PRO A 30 8.76 -4.74 -2.08
CA PRO A 30 8.01 -5.62 -1.21
C PRO A 30 8.42 -5.40 0.24
N ALA A 31 7.48 -5.61 1.14
CA ALA A 31 7.65 -5.58 2.58
C ALA A 31 6.68 -6.56 3.24
N ALA A 32 7.00 -6.97 4.46
CA ALA A 32 6.11 -7.75 5.30
C ALA A 32 6.12 -7.19 6.72
N GLY A 33 5.01 -7.30 7.43
CA GLY A 33 4.90 -6.66 8.73
C GLY A 33 3.55 -6.85 9.42
N PHE A 34 3.46 -6.18 10.56
CA PHE A 34 2.30 -6.08 11.42
C PHE A 34 1.77 -4.64 11.43
N GLY A 35 0.45 -4.49 11.53
CA GLY A 35 -0.27 -3.22 11.58
C GLY A 35 -1.14 -2.98 10.33
N PRO A 36 -2.04 -1.97 10.35
CA PRO A 36 -3.00 -1.72 9.29
C PRO A 36 -2.39 -1.57 7.90
N GLN A 37 -1.19 -1.00 7.77
CA GLN A 37 -0.51 -0.85 6.48
C GLN A 37 -0.18 -2.20 5.80
N TYR A 38 -0.21 -3.30 6.55
CA TYR A 38 0.08 -4.67 6.12
C TYR A 38 -1.15 -5.59 6.17
N GLY A 39 -2.37 -5.05 6.38
CA GLY A 39 -3.57 -5.86 6.63
C GLY A 39 -3.50 -6.61 7.96
N ASP A 40 -3.11 -5.90 9.01
CA ASP A 40 -2.85 -6.34 10.39
C ASP A 40 -1.65 -7.29 10.53
N LEU A 41 -1.54 -8.34 9.73
CA LEU A 41 -0.34 -9.16 9.60
C LEU A 41 -0.27 -9.70 8.17
N GLY A 42 0.72 -9.25 7.40
CA GLY A 42 0.76 -9.55 5.99
C GLY A 42 1.90 -8.89 5.23
N ALA A 43 1.62 -8.60 3.96
CA ALA A 43 2.57 -8.05 3.02
C ALA A 43 2.12 -6.68 2.51
N LYS A 44 3.09 -5.86 2.13
CA LYS A 44 2.90 -4.56 1.49
C LYS A 44 3.80 -4.49 0.26
N VAL A 45 3.28 -4.01 -0.85
CA VAL A 45 4.09 -3.63 -2.01
C VAL A 45 3.97 -2.13 -2.21
N SER A 46 5.10 -1.46 -2.38
CA SER A 46 5.13 -0.03 -2.66
C SER A 46 5.75 0.24 -4.03
N TYR A 47 5.12 1.08 -4.83
CA TYR A 47 5.75 1.70 -5.99
C TYR A 47 6.31 3.06 -5.56
N ARG A 48 7.64 3.23 -5.63
CA ARG A 48 8.32 4.45 -5.20
C ARG A 48 8.94 5.18 -6.37
N GLU A 49 8.77 6.48 -6.40
CA GLU A 49 9.47 7.39 -7.30
C GLU A 49 10.05 8.56 -6.48
N ASN A 50 11.39 8.66 -6.46
CA ASN A 50 12.13 9.62 -5.64
C ASN A 50 11.81 9.52 -4.14
N ASN A 51 11.14 10.55 -3.60
CA ASN A 51 10.75 10.69 -2.20
C ASN A 51 9.24 10.49 -1.99
N LEU A 52 8.53 9.94 -2.98
CA LEU A 52 7.11 9.59 -2.92
C LEU A 52 6.94 8.08 -3.16
N ALA A 53 6.05 7.44 -2.41
CA ALA A 53 5.66 6.06 -2.64
C ALA A 53 4.15 5.88 -2.51
N PHE A 54 3.56 5.08 -3.39
CA PHE A 54 2.21 4.56 -3.26
C PHE A 54 2.30 3.11 -2.86
N PHE A 55 1.40 2.63 -1.99
CA PHE A 55 1.45 1.25 -1.54
C PHE A 55 0.08 0.59 -1.52
N ALA A 56 0.11 -0.73 -1.64
CA ALA A 56 -0.99 -1.62 -1.35
C ALA A 56 -0.51 -2.70 -0.36
N GLY A 57 -1.30 -2.96 0.67
CA GLY A 57 -1.07 -3.97 1.69
C GLY A 57 -2.22 -4.95 1.77
N VAL A 58 -1.93 -6.20 2.08
CA VAL A 58 -2.93 -7.25 2.30
C VAL A 58 -2.41 -8.22 3.35
N GLY A 59 -3.30 -8.64 4.24
CA GLY A 59 -2.98 -9.54 5.32
C GLY A 59 -4.18 -10.36 5.78
N ILE A 60 -4.06 -10.95 6.96
CA ILE A 60 -5.05 -11.88 7.50
C ILE A 60 -6.38 -11.23 7.89
N HIS A 61 -6.38 -9.93 8.22
CA HIS A 61 -7.56 -9.17 8.61
C HIS A 61 -7.51 -7.82 7.89
N GLY A 62 -7.64 -7.88 6.57
CA GLY A 62 -7.89 -6.68 5.77
C GLY A 62 -6.84 -6.33 4.74
N ALA A 63 -7.06 -5.19 4.12
CA ALA A 63 -6.24 -4.62 3.07
C ALA A 63 -6.04 -3.13 3.31
N ALA A 64 -4.99 -2.57 2.71
CA ALA A 64 -4.69 -1.16 2.81
C ALA A 64 -4.17 -0.60 1.50
N LEU A 65 -4.44 0.67 1.27
CA LEU A 65 -3.88 1.49 0.20
C LEU A 65 -3.41 2.80 0.80
N GLY A 66 -2.30 3.35 0.33
CA GLY A 66 -1.83 4.61 0.84
C GLY A 66 -0.73 5.25 0.04
N ALA A 67 -0.34 6.44 0.50
CA ALA A 67 0.76 7.21 -0.05
C ALA A 67 1.68 7.69 1.08
N GLN A 68 2.98 7.72 0.81
CA GLN A 68 4.01 8.16 1.75
C GLN A 68 4.97 9.10 1.04
N MET A 69 5.33 10.19 1.70
CA MET A 69 6.35 11.13 1.26
C MET A 69 7.46 11.27 2.30
N ALA A 70 8.70 11.36 1.86
CA ALA A 70 9.84 11.69 2.67
C ALA A 70 10.40 13.06 2.28
N PRO A 71 11.08 13.79 3.18
CA PRO A 71 11.79 15.02 2.80
C PRO A 71 12.86 14.80 1.72
N ALA A 72 13.48 13.61 1.70
CA ALA A 72 14.45 13.17 0.70
C ALA A 72 14.45 11.63 0.64
N SER A 73 14.93 11.05 -0.46
CA SER A 73 15.04 9.59 -0.61
C SER A 73 15.93 8.94 0.46
N GLY A 74 16.95 9.64 0.94
CA GLY A 74 17.83 9.20 2.03
C GLY A 74 17.30 9.47 3.44
N SER A 75 16.15 10.12 3.59
CA SER A 75 15.58 10.44 4.90
C SER A 75 15.14 9.17 5.63
N PRO A 76 15.37 9.05 6.95
CA PRO A 76 14.77 7.99 7.76
C PRO A 76 13.30 8.28 8.08
N HIS A 77 12.80 9.49 7.83
CA HIS A 77 11.44 9.92 8.13
C HIS A 77 10.57 9.94 6.89
N ALA A 78 9.36 9.35 6.98
CA ALA A 78 8.31 9.45 5.99
C ALA A 78 6.96 9.74 6.65
N PHE A 79 6.12 10.53 5.98
CA PHE A 79 4.78 10.91 6.39
C PHE A 79 3.80 10.44 5.33
N GLY A 80 2.62 9.98 5.73
CA GLY A 80 1.70 9.39 4.78
C GLY A 80 0.25 9.49 5.19
N VAL A 81 -0.57 8.99 4.29
CA VAL A 81 -1.99 8.75 4.51
C VAL A 81 -2.32 7.35 4.00
N MET A 82 -3.28 6.71 4.65
CA MET A 82 -3.79 5.43 4.19
C MET A 82 -5.28 5.30 4.42
N TYR A 83 -5.88 4.48 3.56
CA TYR A 83 -7.19 3.89 3.74
C TYR A 83 -7.01 2.38 3.94
N GLY A 84 -7.63 1.83 4.97
CA GLY A 84 -7.62 0.39 5.26
C GLY A 84 -9.04 -0.14 5.36
N THR A 85 -9.24 -1.42 5.04
CA THR A 85 -10.51 -2.12 5.15
C THR A 85 -10.39 -3.31 6.09
N GLU A 86 -11.50 -3.65 6.76
CA GLU A 86 -11.71 -4.90 7.50
C GLU A 86 -10.61 -5.20 8.52
N SER A 87 -10.47 -4.38 9.57
CA SER A 87 -9.54 -4.70 10.66
C SER A 87 -10.26 -5.27 11.87
N ASP A 88 -9.97 -6.53 12.16
CA ASP A 88 -10.44 -7.20 13.38
C ASP A 88 -9.78 -6.63 14.64
N ILE A 89 -8.54 -6.14 14.53
CA ILE A 89 -7.82 -5.52 15.67
C ILE A 89 -8.54 -4.25 16.13
N PHE A 90 -9.03 -3.44 15.19
CA PHE A 90 -9.74 -2.19 15.49
C PHE A 90 -11.26 -2.34 15.47
N ASN A 91 -11.78 -3.54 15.18
CA ASN A 91 -13.19 -3.85 15.06
C ASN A 91 -13.93 -2.88 14.12
N ALA A 92 -13.28 -2.56 13.00
CA ALA A 92 -13.63 -1.49 12.08
C ALA A 92 -13.69 -2.02 10.64
N GLU A 93 -14.63 -1.50 9.88
CA GLU A 93 -14.77 -1.83 8.45
C GLU A 93 -13.86 -0.97 7.61
N GLU A 94 -13.66 0.29 8.02
CA GLU A 94 -12.83 1.26 7.31
C GLU A 94 -11.93 2.02 8.28
N LEU A 95 -10.73 2.35 7.81
CA LEU A 95 -9.71 3.08 8.55
C LEU A 95 -9.18 4.19 7.66
N VAL A 96 -9.20 5.44 8.13
CA VAL A 96 -8.49 6.55 7.46
C VAL A 96 -7.48 7.11 8.42
N LEU A 97 -6.20 7.01 8.07
CA LEU A 97 -5.10 7.33 8.97
C LEU A 97 -4.12 8.30 8.31
N VAL A 98 -3.65 9.28 9.07
CA VAL A 98 -2.34 9.89 8.81
C VAL A 98 -1.28 9.02 9.48
N THR A 99 -0.15 8.82 8.82
CA THR A 99 0.90 7.92 9.26
C THR A 99 2.26 8.60 9.30
N TYR A 100 3.11 8.15 10.20
CA TYR A 100 4.53 8.47 10.24
C TYR A 100 5.32 7.17 10.31
N ASP A 101 6.30 7.01 9.43
CA ASP A 101 7.19 5.84 9.36
C ASP A 101 8.63 6.30 9.59
N TYR A 102 9.31 5.60 10.51
CA TYR A 102 10.74 5.71 10.74
C TYR A 102 11.46 4.48 10.15
N HIS A 103 12.29 4.72 9.15
CA HIS A 103 13.12 3.72 8.48
C HIS A 103 14.50 3.67 9.17
N LEU A 104 14.88 2.50 9.67
CA LEU A 104 16.18 2.33 10.37
C LEU A 104 17.39 2.56 9.44
N THR A 105 17.20 2.45 8.13
CA THR A 105 18.21 2.71 7.11
C THR A 105 17.90 3.99 6.35
N SER A 106 16.87 3.98 5.50
CA SER A 106 16.31 5.16 4.82
C SER A 106 14.99 4.85 4.12
N PHE A 107 14.29 5.88 3.66
CA PHE A 107 13.11 5.75 2.81
C PHE A 107 13.40 4.96 1.53
N SER A 108 14.60 5.13 0.95
CA SER A 108 15.07 4.37 -0.21
C SER A 108 15.57 2.95 0.13
N GLY A 109 16.17 2.77 1.30
CA GLY A 109 16.95 1.59 1.66
C GLY A 109 16.15 0.47 2.30
N ARG A 110 16.64 -0.76 2.18
CA ARG A 110 16.06 -1.97 2.80
C ARG A 110 16.21 -1.96 4.31
N GLY A 111 15.33 -2.64 5.02
CA GLY A 111 15.43 -2.83 6.46
C GLY A 111 14.13 -2.61 7.21
N TRP A 112 14.26 -2.53 8.53
CA TRP A 112 13.15 -2.35 9.46
C TRP A 112 12.52 -0.96 9.34
N VAL A 113 11.20 -0.94 9.50
CA VAL A 113 10.36 0.24 9.53
C VAL A 113 9.49 0.19 10.77
N LEU A 114 9.51 1.26 11.56
CA LEU A 114 8.67 1.48 12.73
C LEU A 114 7.73 2.64 12.43
N GLY A 115 6.44 2.36 12.34
CA GLY A 115 5.42 3.33 11.98
C GLY A 115 4.38 3.52 13.06
N ALA A 116 3.78 4.70 13.09
CA ALA A 116 2.62 5.02 13.91
C ALA A 116 1.59 5.76 13.07
N GLY A 117 0.33 5.73 13.48
CA GLY A 117 -0.72 6.47 12.80
C GLY A 117 -1.83 6.91 13.73
N LEU A 118 -2.55 7.95 13.32
CA LEU A 118 -3.71 8.50 14.00
C LEU A 118 -4.80 8.75 12.96
N GLY A 119 -6.05 8.52 13.32
CA GLY A 119 -7.16 8.81 12.43
C GLY A 119 -8.47 8.19 12.89
N GLN A 120 -9.38 7.96 11.94
CA GLN A 120 -10.72 7.46 12.22
C GLN A 120 -10.84 5.99 11.83
N ALA A 121 -11.59 5.26 12.65
CA ALA A 121 -12.03 3.90 12.41
C ALA A 121 -13.56 3.92 12.38
N ASP A 122 -14.12 3.59 11.23
CA ASP A 122 -15.55 3.61 11.00
C ASP A 122 -16.10 2.18 10.95
N ARG A 123 -17.27 2.01 11.53
CA ARG A 123 -18.03 0.76 11.47
C ARG A 123 -19.44 1.06 10.99
N THR A 124 -19.83 0.48 9.85
CA THR A 124 -21.17 0.64 9.30
C THR A 124 -22.08 -0.50 9.79
N ASP A 125 -22.91 -0.23 10.79
CA ASP A 125 -23.94 -1.18 11.18
C ASP A 125 -25.13 -1.08 10.19
N ARG A 126 -25.10 -1.90 9.12
CA ARG A 126 -26.22 -2.26 8.23
C ARG A 126 -27.40 -1.27 8.17
N GLY A 127 -27.15 0.00 7.82
CA GLY A 127 -28.18 1.00 7.54
C GLY A 127 -28.53 2.00 8.65
N ARG A 128 -27.71 2.17 9.69
CA ARG A 128 -27.74 3.34 10.60
C ARG A 128 -26.39 4.05 10.63
N ASP A 129 -26.40 5.35 10.95
CA ASP A 129 -25.19 6.18 11.14
C ASP A 129 -24.13 5.38 11.90
N GLY A 130 -22.99 5.14 11.24
CA GLY A 130 -21.89 4.33 11.77
C GLY A 130 -21.20 5.01 12.94
N ASP A 131 -20.67 4.20 13.86
CA ASP A 131 -19.83 4.70 14.96
C ASP A 131 -18.43 4.98 14.40
N SER A 132 -18.03 6.25 14.43
CA SER A 132 -16.67 6.71 14.10
C SER A 132 -15.85 6.89 15.36
N LYS A 133 -14.63 6.32 15.40
CA LYS A 133 -13.74 6.39 16.57
C LYS A 133 -12.35 6.86 16.16
N THR A 134 -11.83 7.83 16.92
CA THR A 134 -10.42 8.20 16.82
C THR A 134 -9.56 7.07 17.37
N ILE A 135 -8.61 6.57 16.57
CA ILE A 135 -7.69 5.50 16.94
C ILE A 135 -6.23 5.92 16.78
N ALA A 136 -5.35 5.21 17.48
CA ALA A 136 -3.91 5.24 17.29
C ALA A 136 -3.43 3.83 16.94
N VAL A 137 -2.50 3.74 15.99
CA VAL A 137 -2.00 2.47 15.47
C VAL A 137 -0.48 2.41 15.49
N LEU A 138 0.04 1.18 15.56
CA LEU A 138 1.46 0.85 15.40
C LEU A 138 1.62 -0.02 14.16
N ASN A 139 2.66 0.26 13.38
CA ASN A 139 3.07 -0.55 12.24
C ASN A 139 4.54 -0.97 12.45
N ILE A 140 4.87 -2.24 12.23
CA ILE A 140 6.25 -2.73 12.28
C ILE A 140 6.45 -3.63 11.08
N GLY A 141 7.44 -3.36 10.24
CA GLY A 141 7.70 -4.20 9.08
C GLY A 141 9.15 -4.22 8.65
N TYR A 142 9.44 -5.14 7.75
CA TYR A 142 10.72 -5.26 7.06
C TYR A 142 10.51 -5.05 5.56
N LYS A 143 11.29 -4.13 4.99
CA LYS A 143 11.28 -3.74 3.58
C LYS A 143 12.46 -4.41 2.86
N PHE A 144 12.19 -5.20 1.83
CA PHE A 144 13.16 -6.08 1.14
C PHE A 144 13.89 -5.41 -0.02
#